data_AF-A0A5B6W0Z6-F1
#
_entry.id   AF-A0A5B6W0Z6-F1
#
_cell.length_a   1.000
_cell.length_b   1.000
_cell.length_c   1.000
_cell.angle_alpha   90.00
_cell.angle_beta   90.00
_cell.angle_gamma   90.00
#
_symmetry.space_group_name_H-M   'P 1'
#
loop_
_entity.id
_entity.type
_entity.pdbx_description
1 polymer ?
#
loop_
_entity_poly.entity_id
_entity_poly.type
_entity_poly.pdbx_seq_one_letter_code
_entity_poly.pdbx_strand_id
1 'polypeptide(L)'
;MQQSICYDKTRSWTISVSWGYTVQIYRGIFSVREMEMPARTFLNWYKRADYTGFSFNTRPVARHACQKPFVFYLSNALYNKNTNQTASEYVQHRLPSSECKWNMADPSRIERVQVYKKPDPHLWDKAPRRNCCRVLPRKKKGTMVIAVGVCGEDDVIELR
;
A
#
# COMPACT_ATOMS: atom_id res chain seq x y z
N MET A 1 6.65 8.93 5.45
CA MET A 1 7.07 7.52 5.31
C MET A 1 7.11 7.16 3.84
N GLN A 2 8.15 6.47 3.39
CA GLN A 2 8.24 6.03 1.99
C GLN A 2 7.26 4.89 1.73
N GLN A 3 6.47 5.01 0.65
CA GLN A 3 5.50 4.00 0.24
C GLN A 3 5.95 3.35 -1.07
N SER A 4 5.70 2.04 -1.20
CA SER A 4 5.85 1.33 -2.47
C SER A 4 4.46 0.98 -3.00
N ILE A 5 4.17 1.41 -4.23
CA ILE A 5 2.85 1.28 -4.85
C ILE A 5 2.92 0.26 -5.97
N CYS A 6 1.90 -0.61 -6.04
CA CYS A 6 1.75 -1.59 -7.10
C CYS A 6 0.28 -1.91 -7.36
N TYR A 7 0.06 -2.61 -8.46
CA TYR A 7 -1.26 -2.80 -9.03
C TYR A 7 -1.55 -4.28 -9.20
N ASP A 8 -2.73 -4.72 -8.77
CA ASP A 8 -3.29 -6.01 -9.17
C ASP A 8 -4.24 -5.75 -10.35
N LYS A 9 -3.74 -5.94 -11.58
CA LYS A 9 -4.50 -5.72 -12.81
C LYS A 9 -5.74 -6.64 -12.91
N THR A 10 -5.66 -7.85 -12.35
CA THR A 10 -6.75 -8.84 -12.46
C THR A 10 -7.98 -8.47 -11.64
N ARG A 11 -7.76 -7.76 -10.52
CA ARG A 11 -8.83 -7.34 -9.60
C ARG A 11 -9.07 -5.83 -9.61
N SER A 12 -8.31 -5.10 -10.42
CA SER A 12 -8.30 -3.65 -10.49
C SER A 12 -8.09 -3.01 -9.12
N TRP A 13 -7.04 -3.42 -8.41
CA TRP A 13 -6.69 -2.88 -7.09
C TRP A 13 -5.38 -2.11 -7.11
N THR A 14 -5.32 -1.03 -6.32
CA THR A 14 -4.09 -0.33 -5.98
C THR A 14 -3.64 -0.71 -4.58
N ILE A 15 -2.38 -1.10 -4.45
CA ILE A 15 -1.79 -1.56 -3.20
C ILE A 15 -0.66 -0.59 -2.84
N SER A 16 -0.74 -0.01 -1.64
CA SER A 16 0.32 0.82 -1.06
C SER A 16 0.94 0.09 0.13
N VAL A 17 2.25 -0.09 0.09
CA VAL A 17 3.03 -0.79 1.11
C VAL A 17 3.92 0.21 1.84
N SER A 18 3.60 0.46 3.10
CA SER A 18 4.48 1.15 4.06
C SER A 18 5.21 0.08 4.88
N TRP A 19 6.35 -0.38 4.36
CA TRP A 19 7.11 -1.49 4.96
C TRP A 19 7.49 -1.17 6.41
N GLY A 20 7.14 -2.08 7.34
CA GLY A 20 7.33 -1.89 8.78
C GLY A 20 6.15 -1.24 9.51
N TYR A 21 5.07 -0.87 8.80
CA TYR A 21 3.90 -0.26 9.42
C TYR A 21 2.58 -0.84 8.91
N THR A 22 2.19 -0.53 7.67
CA THR A 22 0.88 -0.91 7.12
C THR A 22 0.94 -1.25 5.63
N VAL A 23 0.01 -2.11 5.21
CA VAL A 23 -0.36 -2.29 3.81
C VAL A 23 -1.78 -1.79 3.63
N GLN A 24 -2.03 -1.03 2.57
CA GLN A 24 -3.34 -0.51 2.23
C GLN A 24 -3.76 -1.01 0.85
N ILE A 25 -4.93 -1.63 0.75
CA ILE A 25 -5.51 -2.08 -0.51
C ILE A 25 -6.73 -1.23 -0.82
N TYR A 26 -6.68 -0.55 -1.97
CA TYR A 26 -7.74 0.28 -2.50
C TYR A 26 -8.47 -0.45 -3.62
N ARG A 27 -9.79 -0.30 -3.68
CA ARG A 27 -10.57 -0.73 -4.84
C ARG A 27 -10.44 0.32 -5.94
N GLY A 28 -10.19 -0.12 -7.16
CA GLY A 28 -9.90 0.76 -8.29
C GLY A 28 -8.41 1.01 -8.46
N ILE A 29 -8.09 1.61 -9.60
CA ILE A 29 -6.73 1.95 -10.00
C ILE A 29 -6.54 3.45 -9.79
N PHE A 30 -5.65 3.81 -8.87
CA PHE A 30 -5.26 5.19 -8.58
C PHE A 30 -3.88 5.49 -9.17
N SER A 31 -3.68 6.72 -9.63
CA SER A 31 -2.37 7.14 -10.11
C SER A 31 -1.37 7.19 -8.95
N VAL A 32 -0.09 7.02 -9.26
CA VAL A 32 0.94 7.10 -8.22
C VAL A 32 0.97 8.48 -7.57
N ARG A 33 0.78 9.55 -8.34
CA ARG A 33 0.73 10.93 -7.83
C ARG A 33 -0.38 11.11 -6.79
N GLU A 34 -1.56 10.54 -7.03
CA GLU A 34 -2.66 10.56 -6.06
C GLU A 34 -2.36 9.75 -4.80
N MET A 35 -1.66 8.62 -4.95
CA MET A 35 -1.30 7.75 -3.84
C MET A 35 -0.17 8.32 -2.97
N GLU A 36 0.77 9.04 -3.57
CA GLU A 36 1.84 9.76 -2.87
C GLU A 36 1.33 10.98 -2.11
N MET A 37 0.24 11.61 -2.59
CA MET A 37 -0.43 12.66 -1.86
C MET A 37 -1.16 12.08 -0.63
N PRO A 38 -0.73 12.45 0.60
CA PRO A 38 -1.34 11.91 1.80
C PRO A 38 -2.79 12.37 1.93
N ALA A 39 -3.67 11.44 2.29
CA ALA A 39 -5.05 11.75 2.63
C ALA A 39 -5.09 12.55 3.94
N ARG A 40 -5.95 13.56 4.01
CA ARG A 40 -6.09 14.45 5.17
C ARG A 40 -6.81 13.79 6.36
N THR A 41 -6.16 12.78 6.95
CA THR A 41 -6.62 12.06 8.15
C THR A 41 -6.01 12.63 9.44
N PHE A 42 -5.18 13.65 9.34
CA PHE A 42 -4.53 14.37 10.43
C PHE A 42 -4.97 15.84 10.43
N LEU A 43 -4.89 16.48 11.59
CA LEU A 43 -5.20 17.90 11.78
C LEU A 43 -3.92 18.73 11.77
N ASN A 44 -4.02 19.98 11.34
CA ASN A 44 -2.94 20.95 11.50
C ASN A 44 -2.83 21.45 12.95
N TRP A 45 -1.81 22.26 13.25
CA TRP A 45 -1.57 22.81 14.60
C TRP A 45 -2.77 23.61 15.14
N TYR A 46 -3.52 24.27 14.25
CA TYR A 46 -4.73 25.02 14.58
C TYR A 46 -5.96 24.12 14.79
N LYS A 47 -5.78 22.79 14.78
CA LYS A 47 -6.83 21.76 14.90
C LYS A 47 -7.93 21.91 13.84
N ARG A 48 -7.62 22.54 12.71
CA ARG A 48 -8.53 22.68 11.57
C ARG A 48 -8.19 21.65 10.50
N ALA A 49 -9.20 21.27 9.73
CA ALA A 49 -9.05 20.41 8.58
C ALA A 49 -8.77 21.22 7.30
N ASP A 50 -8.19 22.42 7.39
CA ASP A 50 -7.94 23.26 6.23
C ASP A 50 -6.66 22.80 5.50
N TYR A 51 -6.70 22.76 4.18
CA TYR A 51 -5.57 22.31 3.36
C TYR A 51 -4.40 23.31 3.34
N THR A 52 -4.66 24.58 3.67
CA THR A 52 -3.67 25.67 3.72
C THR A 52 -2.74 25.59 4.93
N GLY A 53 -3.05 24.74 5.92
CA GLY A 53 -2.29 24.63 7.16
C GLY A 53 -1.14 23.62 7.13
N PHE A 54 -0.79 23.07 5.96
CA PHE A 54 0.29 22.09 5.81
C PHE A 54 1.37 22.60 4.86
N SER A 55 2.63 22.25 5.11
CA SER A 55 3.77 22.58 4.24
C SER A 55 3.87 21.69 3.00
N PHE A 56 2.86 20.84 2.76
CA PHE A 56 2.81 19.89 1.65
C PHE A 56 1.38 19.70 1.19
N ASN A 57 1.22 19.27 -0.07
CA ASN A 57 -0.09 19.01 -0.65
C ASN A 57 -0.75 17.80 0.02
N THR A 58 -2.01 17.96 0.40
CA THR A 58 -2.85 16.89 0.96
C THR A 58 -4.04 16.66 0.05
N ARG A 59 -4.51 15.42 -0.04
CA ARG A 59 -5.75 15.09 -0.76
C ARG A 59 -6.93 14.95 0.21
N PRO A 60 -8.16 15.29 -0.22
CA PRO A 60 -9.34 15.06 0.59
C PRO A 60 -9.49 13.56 0.90
N VAL A 61 -10.01 13.26 2.10
CA VAL A 61 -10.36 11.89 2.47
C VAL A 61 -11.57 11.47 1.64
N ALA A 62 -11.49 10.28 1.04
CA ALA A 62 -12.57 9.73 0.26
C ALA A 62 -13.83 9.56 1.13
N ARG A 63 -14.95 10.17 0.70
CA ARG A 63 -16.23 10.09 1.40
C ARG A 63 -17.02 8.84 1.02
N HIS A 64 -16.76 8.27 -0.16
CA HIS A 64 -17.44 7.07 -0.63
C HIS A 64 -16.92 5.82 0.06
N ALA A 65 -17.85 4.98 0.52
CA ALA A 65 -17.58 3.69 1.15
C ALA A 65 -16.63 2.81 0.33
N CYS A 66 -16.81 2.77 -1.00
CA CYS A 66 -16.02 1.98 -1.94
C CYS A 66 -14.56 2.40 -2.03
N GLN A 67 -14.27 3.69 -1.83
CA GLN A 67 -12.93 4.27 -1.91
C GLN A 67 -12.15 4.16 -0.59
N LYS A 68 -12.79 3.69 0.48
CA LYS A 68 -12.13 3.43 1.76
C LYS A 68 -11.16 2.25 1.61
N PRO A 69 -9.88 2.41 1.94
CA PRO A 69 -8.92 1.32 1.84
C PRO A 69 -9.14 0.25 2.91
N PHE A 70 -8.75 -0.98 2.59
CA PHE A 70 -8.52 -2.02 3.58
C PHE A 70 -7.11 -1.88 4.12
N VAL A 71 -7.02 -1.72 5.44
CA VAL A 71 -5.74 -1.51 6.13
C VAL A 71 -5.32 -2.83 6.79
N PHE A 72 -4.04 -3.18 6.61
CA PHE A 72 -3.41 -4.33 7.22
C PHE A 72 -2.24 -3.83 8.06
N TYR A 73 -2.20 -4.16 9.35
CA TYR A 73 -1.13 -3.75 10.25
C TYR A 73 -0.08 -4.83 10.37
N LEU A 74 1.18 -4.43 10.54
CA LEU A 74 2.29 -5.34 10.80
C LEU A 74 1.99 -6.18 12.05
N SER A 75 2.06 -7.50 11.91
CA SER A 75 1.87 -8.46 13.00
C SER A 75 3.15 -9.21 13.33
N ASN A 76 3.97 -9.55 12.33
CA ASN A 76 5.21 -10.28 12.54
C ASN A 76 6.24 -9.91 11.46
N ALA A 77 7.53 -10.02 11.78
CA ALA A 77 8.61 -9.86 10.82
C ALA A 77 9.74 -10.84 11.15
N LEU A 78 10.15 -11.63 10.17
CA LEU A 78 11.19 -12.65 10.30
C LEU A 78 12.24 -12.45 9.21
N TYR A 79 13.50 -12.40 9.63
CA TYR A 79 14.62 -12.38 8.70
C TYR A 79 15.09 -13.80 8.40
N ASN A 80 15.06 -14.18 7.13
CA ASN A 80 15.55 -15.48 6.67
C ASN A 80 16.97 -15.34 6.15
N LYS A 81 17.93 -15.88 6.91
CA LYS A 81 19.37 -15.89 6.58
C LYS A 81 19.66 -16.63 5.26
N ASN A 82 18.92 -17.70 4.96
CA ASN A 82 19.18 -18.55 3.78
C ASN A 82 18.82 -17.82 2.48
N THR A 83 17.76 -17.02 2.49
CA THR A 83 17.34 -16.25 1.31
C THR A 83 17.88 -14.82 1.30
N ASN A 84 18.46 -14.36 2.41
CA ASN A 84 18.80 -12.96 2.67
C ASN A 84 17.60 -12.03 2.42
N GLN A 85 16.45 -12.38 3.00
CA GLN A 85 15.19 -11.63 2.84
C GLN A 85 14.47 -11.51 4.17
N THR A 86 13.85 -10.36 4.39
CA THR A 86 12.89 -10.15 5.48
C THR A 86 11.49 -10.47 4.97
N ALA A 87 10.83 -11.42 5.63
CA ALA A 87 9.42 -11.73 5.44
C ALA A 87 8.62 -11.02 6.55
N SER A 88 7.76 -10.10 6.15
CA SER A 88 6.87 -9.38 7.06
C SER A 88 5.42 -9.77 6.82
N GLU A 89 4.68 -10.02 7.89
CA GLU A 89 3.29 -10.43 7.87
C GLU A 89 2.41 -9.31 8.41
N TYR A 90 1.34 -9.01 7.68
CA TYR A 90 0.38 -7.96 8.01
C TYR A 90 -1.01 -8.59 8.10
N VAL A 91 -1.75 -8.24 9.14
CA VAL A 91 -3.09 -8.78 9.43
C VAL A 91 -4.13 -7.69 9.19
N GLN A 92 -5.25 -8.07 8.58
CA GLN A 92 -6.33 -7.15 8.23
C GLN A 92 -6.92 -6.52 9.50
N HIS A 93 -7.04 -5.19 9.50
CA HIS A 93 -7.81 -4.47 10.48
C HIS A 93 -9.29 -4.50 10.10
N ARG A 94 -10.05 -5.38 10.75
CA ARG A 94 -11.49 -5.55 10.49
C ARG A 94 -12.28 -4.41 11.10
N LEU A 95 -12.53 -3.38 10.29
CA LEU A 95 -13.53 -2.35 10.58
C LEU A 95 -14.86 -2.72 9.90
N PRO A 96 -16.01 -2.32 10.46
CA PRO A 96 -17.26 -2.35 9.75
C PRO A 96 -17.10 -1.59 8.43
N SER A 97 -17.11 -2.32 7.31
CA SER A 97 -17.13 -1.73 5.98
C SER A 97 -18.57 -1.58 5.56
N SER A 98 -18.99 -0.35 5.25
CA SER A 98 -20.26 -0.13 4.57
C SER A 98 -20.24 -0.84 3.22
N GLU A 99 -21.40 -1.36 2.82
CA GLU A 99 -21.53 -2.09 1.56
C GLU A 99 -21.15 -1.19 0.38
N CYS A 100 -20.24 -1.69 -0.44
CA CYS A 100 -19.85 -1.04 -1.68
C CYS A 100 -20.71 -1.61 -2.81
N LYS A 101 -21.49 -0.75 -3.49
CA LYS A 101 -22.34 -1.13 -4.62
C LYS A 101 -21.61 -1.15 -5.97
N TRP A 102 -20.33 -0.79 -6.00
CA TRP A 102 -19.56 -0.80 -7.25
C TRP A 102 -19.22 -2.23 -7.66
N ASN A 103 -19.30 -2.51 -8.95
CA ASN A 103 -18.94 -3.82 -9.52
C ASN A 103 -17.41 -3.99 -9.57
N MET A 104 -16.79 -4.19 -8.42
CA MET A 104 -15.34 -4.38 -8.26
C MET A 104 -15.06 -5.56 -7.35
N ALA A 105 -13.94 -6.25 -7.59
CA ALA A 105 -13.51 -7.33 -6.73
C ALA A 105 -13.32 -6.83 -5.29
N ASP A 106 -13.82 -7.59 -4.31
CA ASP A 106 -13.77 -7.22 -2.90
C ASP A 106 -12.50 -7.75 -2.21
N PRO A 107 -11.62 -6.86 -1.69
CA PRO A 107 -10.46 -7.25 -0.88
C PRO A 107 -10.80 -7.83 0.50
N SER A 108 -12.07 -7.81 0.94
CA SER A 108 -12.49 -8.33 2.25
C SER A 108 -12.06 -9.78 2.53
N ARG A 109 -11.95 -10.61 1.48
CA ARG A 109 -11.51 -12.01 1.55
C ARG A 109 -10.02 -12.18 1.87
N ILE A 110 -9.23 -11.11 1.84
CA ILE A 110 -7.81 -11.14 2.18
C ILE A 110 -7.69 -10.87 3.68
N GLU A 111 -7.20 -11.85 4.42
CA GLU A 111 -7.00 -11.76 5.86
C GLU A 111 -5.56 -11.37 6.21
N ARG A 112 -4.61 -11.82 5.38
CA ARG A 112 -3.18 -11.65 5.59
C ARG A 112 -2.47 -11.18 4.34
N VAL A 113 -1.49 -10.32 4.52
CA VAL A 113 -0.56 -9.91 3.47
C VAL A 113 0.86 -10.26 3.92
N GLN A 114 1.60 -10.98 3.08
CA GLN A 114 3.01 -11.28 3.29
C GLN A 114 3.84 -10.42 2.35
N VAL A 115 4.76 -9.65 2.91
CA VAL A 115 5.67 -8.78 2.16
C VAL A 115 7.10 -9.29 2.32
N TYR A 116 7.73 -9.62 1.20
CA TYR A 116 9.14 -10.01 1.12
C TYR A 116 9.97 -8.82 0.66
N LYS A 117 11.07 -8.53 1.36
CA LYS A 117 12.00 -7.47 0.98
C LYS A 117 13.44 -7.91 1.20
N LYS A 118 14.31 -7.63 0.23
CA LYS A 118 15.77 -7.78 0.36
C LYS A 118 16.37 -6.52 0.98
N PRO A 119 17.40 -6.64 1.84
CA PRO A 119 18.18 -5.49 2.26
C PRO A 119 18.92 -4.90 1.05
N ASP A 120 18.95 -3.57 0.96
CA ASP A 120 19.64 -2.83 -0.09
C ASP A 120 20.53 -1.76 0.55
N PRO A 121 21.86 -1.96 0.56
CA PRO A 121 22.81 -1.01 1.17
C PRO A 121 22.80 0.36 0.50
N HIS A 122 22.57 0.42 -0.82
CA HIS A 122 22.60 1.64 -1.62
C HIS A 122 21.21 2.28 -1.75
N LEU A 123 20.29 1.93 -0.84
CA LEU A 123 18.92 2.43 -0.88
C LEU A 123 18.90 3.97 -0.79
N TRP A 124 19.80 4.57 -0.02
CA TRP A 124 19.85 6.01 0.21
C TRP A 124 20.38 6.82 -0.97
N ASP A 125 21.18 6.20 -1.83
CA ASP A 125 21.78 6.83 -3.02
C ASP A 125 20.79 6.90 -4.20
N LYS A 126 19.62 6.25 -4.06
CA LYS A 126 18.59 6.19 -5.10
C LYS A 126 17.64 7.37 -5.03
N ALA A 127 17.02 7.65 -6.18
CA ALA A 127 15.96 8.65 -6.34
C ALA A 127 14.84 8.49 -5.28
N PRO A 128 14.10 9.57 -4.93
CA PRO A 128 13.13 9.56 -3.83
C PRO A 128 12.13 8.39 -3.83
N ARG A 129 11.75 7.88 -5.01
CA ARG A 129 11.08 6.59 -5.17
C ARG A 129 12.12 5.47 -5.32
N ARG A 130 12.42 4.80 -4.20
CA ARG A 130 13.55 3.86 -4.11
C ARG A 130 13.16 2.40 -4.31
N ASN A 131 11.91 2.06 -3.99
CA ASN A 131 11.41 0.69 -4.05
C ASN A 131 10.03 0.62 -4.72
N CYS A 132 9.86 -0.34 -5.63
CA CYS A 132 8.59 -0.74 -6.22
C CYS A 132 8.09 -2.02 -5.54
N CYS A 133 6.78 -2.28 -5.67
CA CYS A 133 6.22 -3.55 -5.23
C CYS A 133 5.64 -4.35 -6.40
N ARG A 134 5.54 -5.68 -6.22
CA ARG A 134 4.98 -6.61 -7.20
C ARG A 134 4.10 -7.62 -6.48
N VAL A 135 2.90 -7.84 -7.01
CA VAL A 135 2.00 -8.86 -6.50
C VAL A 135 2.46 -10.22 -7.03
N LEU A 136 2.76 -11.15 -6.13
CA LEU A 136 3.18 -12.50 -6.49
C LEU A 136 1.98 -13.45 -6.58
N PRO A 137 2.10 -14.56 -7.35
CA PRO A 137 1.05 -15.57 -7.45
C PRO A 137 0.62 -16.10 -6.07
N ARG A 138 -0.69 -16.33 -5.94
CA ARG A 138 -1.29 -16.71 -4.65
C ARG A 138 -0.87 -18.11 -4.23
N LYS A 139 -0.23 -18.25 -3.07
CA LYS A 139 0.15 -19.57 -2.50
C LYS A 139 -0.95 -20.21 -1.64
N LYS A 140 -1.76 -19.40 -0.93
CA LYS A 140 -2.80 -19.86 0.01
C LYS A 140 -4.08 -19.03 -0.12
N LYS A 141 -5.24 -19.65 0.14
CA LYS A 141 -6.52 -18.90 0.23
C LYS A 141 -6.43 -17.88 1.37
N GLY A 142 -6.95 -16.67 1.17
CA GLY A 142 -6.95 -15.60 2.18
C GLY A 142 -5.61 -14.87 2.39
N THR A 143 -4.52 -15.29 1.75
CA THR A 143 -3.21 -14.63 1.86
C THR A 143 -2.78 -14.02 0.52
N MET A 144 -2.42 -12.74 0.54
CA MET A 144 -1.77 -12.06 -0.58
C MET A 144 -0.26 -11.98 -0.34
N VAL A 145 0.53 -12.15 -1.40
CA VAL A 145 1.99 -12.11 -1.32
C VAL A 145 2.49 -10.96 -2.19
N ILE A 146 3.36 -10.12 -1.63
CA ILE A 146 3.95 -8.97 -2.29
C ILE A 146 5.47 -9.04 -2.14
N ALA A 147 6.19 -8.76 -3.22
CA ALA A 147 7.63 -8.51 -3.17
C ALA A 147 7.89 -7.01 -3.26
N VAL A 148 8.78 -6.48 -2.42
CA VAL A 148 9.26 -5.09 -2.46
C VAL A 148 10.75 -5.13 -2.78
N GLY A 149 11.16 -4.33 -3.76
CA GLY A 149 12.56 -4.24 -4.17
C GLY A 149 12.81 -3.12 -5.17
N VAL A 150 13.94 -3.20 -5.86
CA VAL A 150 14.33 -2.23 -6.89
C VAL A 150 13.33 -2.27 -8.04
N CYS A 151 12.91 -1.09 -8.48
CA CYS A 151 12.03 -0.93 -9.64
C CYS A 151 12.72 -1.48 -10.90
N GLY A 152 12.00 -2.32 -11.65
CA GLY A 152 12.41 -2.79 -12.98
C GLY A 152 11.70 -2.01 -14.08
N GLU A 153 12.01 -2.32 -15.34
CA GLU A 153 11.44 -1.64 -16.51
C GLU A 153 9.91 -1.84 -16.64
N ASP A 154 9.39 -2.99 -16.19
CA ASP A 154 7.96 -3.33 -16.23
C ASP A 154 7.14 -2.76 -15.06
N ASP A 155 7.78 -2.15 -14.07
CA ASP A 155 7.07 -1.56 -12.93
C ASP A 155 6.51 -0.20 -13.36
N VAL A 156 5.27 -0.23 -13.88
CA VAL A 156 4.57 0.94 -14.43
C VAL A 156 4.52 2.08 -13.41
N ILE A 157 5.32 3.13 -13.66
CA ILE A 157 5.41 4.33 -12.82
C ILE A 157 4.23 5.27 -13.09
N GLU A 158 3.63 5.20 -14.29
CA GLU A 158 2.45 5.96 -14.69
C GLU A 158 1.57 5.08 -15.61
N LEU A 159 0.27 4.95 -15.28
CA LEU A 159 -0.69 4.44 -16.26
C LEU A 159 -0.77 5.48 -17.38
N ARG A 160 -0.35 5.06 -18.58
CA ARG A 160 -0.42 5.88 -19.79
C ARG A 160 -1.86 6.03 -20.26
#